data_AF-A0A7S2JZ23-F1
#
_entry.id   AF-A0A7S2JZ23-F1
#
_cell.length_a   1.000
_cell.length_b   1.000
_cell.length_c   1.000
_cell.angle_alpha   90.00
_cell.angle_beta   90.00
_cell.angle_gamma   90.00
#
_symmetry.space_group_name_H-M   'P 1'
#
loop_
_entity.id
_entity.type
_entity.pdbx_description
1 polymer ?
#
loop_
_entity_poly.entity_id
_entity_poly.type
_entity_poly.pdbx_seq_one_letter_code
_entity_poly.pdbx_strand_id
1 'polypeptide(L)'
;VDLSAAIINEAKKARPGLYDETRVGDVTQVYRDVKPISLIIAGDSYIYFGDLNELFASMKEGLANGGFAAFTLENVSKETEMQLGKSKSDWRWQLTPSGRFAHRKAYVEEMAKQHSLRIVHYEELIDFRFENGIGAR
;
A
#
# COMPACT_ATOMS: atom_id res chain seq x y z
N VAL A 1 -10.81 7.52 -0.69
CA VAL A 1 -10.44 7.58 -2.12
C VAL A 1 -10.41 6.15 -2.61
N ASP A 2 -10.99 5.84 -3.77
CA ASP A 2 -10.98 4.49 -4.32
C ASP A 2 -11.15 4.57 -5.85
N LEU A 3 -10.58 3.63 -6.61
CA LEU A 3 -10.83 3.54 -8.07
C LEU A 3 -12.28 3.14 -8.37
N SER A 4 -12.91 2.39 -7.47
CA SER A 4 -14.26 1.88 -7.62
C SER A 4 -15.32 2.85 -7.09
N ALA A 5 -16.14 3.36 -8.01
CA ALA A 5 -17.33 4.11 -7.64
C ALA A 5 -18.30 3.29 -6.77
N ALA A 6 -18.36 1.97 -6.97
CA ALA A 6 -19.20 1.10 -6.15
C ALA A 6 -18.72 1.04 -4.69
N ILE A 7 -17.40 0.97 -4.45
CA ILE A 7 -16.83 0.98 -3.09
C ILE A 7 -17.12 2.31 -2.41
N ILE A 8 -16.93 3.45 -3.10
CA ILE A 8 -17.24 4.77 -2.54
C ILE A 8 -18.73 4.89 -2.19
N ASN A 9 -19.62 4.41 -3.06
CA ASN A 9 -21.06 4.44 -2.81
C ASN A 9 -21.43 3.58 -1.60
N GLU A 10 -20.84 2.39 -1.46
CA GLU A 10 -21.06 1.52 -0.32
C GLU A 10 -20.51 2.13 0.98
N ALA A 11 -19.30 2.71 0.95
CA ALA A 11 -18.70 3.38 2.10
C ALA A 11 -19.60 4.52 2.64
N LYS A 12 -20.18 5.31 1.74
CA LYS A 12 -21.14 6.38 2.10
C LYS A 12 -22.42 5.81 2.74
N LYS A 13 -22.97 4.72 2.18
CA LYS A 13 -24.18 4.08 2.68
C LYS A 13 -23.95 3.43 4.05
N ALA A 14 -22.83 2.70 4.20
CA ALA A 14 -22.50 1.95 5.41
C ALA A 14 -22.09 2.84 6.58
N ARG A 15 -21.57 4.05 6.31
CA ARG A 15 -21.13 5.03 7.31
C ARG A 15 -21.58 6.46 6.95
N PRO A 16 -22.90 6.76 7.01
CA PRO A 16 -23.41 8.08 6.66
C PRO A 16 -22.80 9.18 7.54
N GLY A 17 -22.31 10.26 6.91
CA GLY A 17 -21.73 11.40 7.62
C GLY A 17 -20.31 11.21 8.18
N LEU A 18 -19.70 10.03 8.00
CA LEU A 18 -18.33 9.78 8.48
C LEU A 18 -17.27 10.49 7.64
N TYR A 19 -17.51 10.63 6.33
CA TYR A 19 -16.56 11.20 5.39
C TYR A 19 -17.01 12.60 4.97
N ASP A 20 -16.17 13.61 5.21
CA ASP A 20 -16.40 14.97 4.69
C ASP A 20 -16.38 15.00 3.17
N GLU A 21 -15.45 14.25 2.57
CA GLU A 21 -15.32 14.13 1.12
C GLU A 21 -14.90 12.71 0.72
N THR A 22 -15.37 12.29 -0.45
CA THR A 22 -14.94 11.05 -1.10
C THR A 22 -14.54 11.35 -2.54
N ARG A 23 -13.46 10.73 -3.02
CA ARG A 23 -13.04 10.81 -4.42
C ARG A 23 -13.01 9.42 -5.03
N VAL A 24 -13.60 9.29 -6.23
CA VAL A 24 -13.36 8.14 -7.11
C VAL A 24 -12.17 8.49 -8.00
N GLY A 25 -11.11 7.69 -7.98
CA GLY A 25 -9.93 7.95 -8.79
C GLY A 25 -8.65 7.25 -8.29
N ASP A 26 -7.60 7.40 -9.08
CA ASP A 26 -6.27 6.89 -8.77
C ASP A 26 -5.65 7.69 -7.63
N VAL A 27 -5.25 6.98 -6.56
CA VAL A 27 -4.66 7.59 -5.37
C VAL A 27 -3.39 8.39 -5.68
N THR A 28 -2.59 7.97 -6.67
CA THR A 28 -1.35 8.65 -7.04
C THR A 28 -1.60 10.05 -7.61
N GLN A 29 -2.68 10.21 -8.38
CA GLN A 29 -3.11 11.54 -8.84
C GLN A 29 -3.75 12.32 -7.71
N VAL A 30 -4.63 11.68 -6.93
CA VAL A 30 -5.34 12.36 -5.82
C VAL A 30 -4.36 12.94 -4.80
N TYR A 31 -3.27 12.24 -4.46
CA TYR A 31 -2.26 12.78 -3.53
C TYR A 31 -1.64 14.08 -4.02
N ARG A 32 -1.43 14.22 -5.34
CA ARG A 32 -0.87 15.44 -5.94
C ARG A 32 -1.86 16.58 -5.97
N ASP A 33 -3.14 16.28 -6.13
CA ASP A 33 -4.19 17.29 -6.27
C ASP A 33 -4.61 17.91 -4.93
N VAL A 34 -4.68 17.11 -3.86
CA VAL A 34 -5.25 17.57 -2.57
C VAL A 34 -4.20 18.09 -1.57
N LYS A 35 -2.91 18.04 -1.95
CA LYS A 35 -1.77 18.38 -1.09
C LYS A 35 -1.88 19.78 -0.47
N PRO A 36 -1.31 20.00 0.73
CA PRO A 36 -0.51 19.05 1.52
C PRO A 36 -1.36 18.12 2.41
N ILE A 37 -0.95 16.85 2.52
CA ILE A 37 -1.63 15.82 3.31
C ILE A 37 -0.84 15.54 4.61
N SER A 38 -1.47 15.65 5.76
CA SER A 38 -0.82 15.34 7.06
C SER A 38 -0.72 13.84 7.34
N LEU A 39 -1.72 13.05 6.89
CA LEU A 39 -1.79 11.62 7.13
C LEU A 39 -2.45 10.88 5.95
N ILE A 40 -1.77 9.85 5.45
CA ILE A 40 -2.31 8.88 4.49
C ILE A 40 -2.50 7.54 5.23
N ILE A 41 -3.68 6.94 5.08
CA ILE A 41 -3.97 5.59 5.58
C ILE A 41 -4.44 4.73 4.41
N ALA A 42 -3.82 3.58 4.20
CA ALA A 42 -4.14 2.65 3.13
C ALA A 42 -3.99 1.19 3.59
N GLY A 43 -5.05 0.63 4.18
CA GLY A 43 -5.14 -0.79 4.50
C GLY A 43 -5.65 -1.58 3.30
N ASP A 44 -4.90 -2.60 2.90
CA ASP A 44 -5.24 -3.61 1.88
C ASP A 44 -5.61 -3.05 0.51
N SER A 45 -5.07 -1.87 0.16
CA SER A 45 -5.26 -1.23 -1.15
C SER A 45 -3.97 -1.13 -1.96
N TYR A 46 -2.82 -0.96 -1.31
CA TYR A 46 -1.53 -0.85 -2.01
C TYR A 46 -0.97 -2.19 -2.49
N ILE A 47 -1.56 -3.30 -2.01
CA ILE A 47 -1.30 -4.66 -2.48
C ILE A 47 -1.64 -4.90 -3.96
N TYR A 48 -2.26 -3.93 -4.63
CA TYR A 48 -2.55 -3.96 -6.06
C TYR A 48 -1.54 -3.18 -6.92
N PHE A 49 -0.54 -2.55 -6.30
CA PHE A 49 0.57 -1.92 -7.01
C PHE A 49 1.72 -2.91 -7.15
N GLY A 50 2.13 -3.21 -8.39
CA GLY A 50 3.37 -3.96 -8.62
C GLY A 50 4.58 -3.08 -8.30
N ASP A 51 4.90 -2.18 -9.22
CA ASP A 51 5.96 -1.18 -9.00
C ASP A 51 5.44 -0.06 -8.08
N LEU A 52 6.12 0.11 -6.93
CA LEU A 52 5.79 1.10 -5.91
C LEU A 52 6.41 2.48 -6.20
N ASN A 53 7.23 2.62 -7.25
CA ASN A 53 7.96 3.86 -7.51
C ASN A 53 7.03 5.07 -7.64
N GLU A 54 6.00 4.97 -8.47
CA GLU A 54 5.04 6.06 -8.71
C GLU A 54 4.17 6.36 -7.48
N LEU A 55 3.83 5.31 -6.72
CA LEU A 55 3.10 5.45 -5.47
C LEU A 55 3.91 6.21 -4.42
N PHE A 56 5.20 5.88 -4.27
CA PHE A 56 6.07 6.56 -3.30
C PHE A 56 6.40 7.99 -3.74
N ALA A 57 6.59 8.23 -5.04
CA ALA A 57 6.76 9.56 -5.60
C ALA A 57 5.54 10.46 -5.30
N SER A 58 4.34 9.97 -5.61
CA SER A 58 3.09 10.71 -5.35
C SER A 58 2.83 10.93 -3.86
N MET A 59 3.12 9.95 -2.99
CA MET A 59 3.06 10.14 -1.54
C MET A 59 4.01 11.25 -1.09
N LYS A 60 5.27 11.24 -1.55
CA LYS A 60 6.24 12.26 -1.16
C LYS A 60 5.80 13.66 -1.60
N GLU A 61 5.27 13.78 -2.81
CA GLU A 61 4.78 15.04 -3.37
C GLU A 61 3.52 15.54 -2.64
N GLY A 62 2.64 14.62 -2.25
CA GLY A 62 1.36 14.93 -1.61
C GLY A 62 1.48 15.23 -0.12
N LEU A 63 2.41 14.58 0.59
CA LEU A 63 2.55 14.72 2.04
C LEU A 63 3.07 16.10 2.45
N ALA A 64 2.51 16.62 3.53
CA ALA A 64 3.05 17.76 4.24
C ALA A 64 4.44 17.43 4.82
N ASN A 65 5.24 18.47 5.10
CA ASN A 65 6.47 18.28 5.87
C ASN A 65 6.14 17.71 7.25
N GLY A 66 6.75 16.57 7.58
CA GLY A 66 6.46 15.85 8.83
C GLY A 66 5.15 15.04 8.81
N GLY A 67 4.47 14.94 7.67
CA GLY A 67 3.31 14.07 7.49
C GLY A 67 3.68 12.58 7.45
N PHE A 68 2.68 11.72 7.63
CA PHE A 68 2.86 10.27 7.72
C PHE A 68 2.04 9.52 6.68
N ALA A 69 2.53 8.36 6.26
CA ALA A 69 1.78 7.36 5.54
C ALA A 69 1.83 6.05 6.31
N ALA A 70 0.67 5.44 6.56
CA ALA A 70 0.52 4.14 7.20
C ALA A 70 -0.27 3.22 6.25
N PHE A 71 0.35 2.13 5.81
CA PHE A 71 -0.24 1.25 4.82
C PHE A 71 0.22 -0.20 4.98
N THR A 72 -0.53 -1.13 4.40
CA THR A 72 -0.17 -2.55 4.33
C THR A 72 0.27 -2.94 2.91
N LEU A 73 1.17 -3.92 2.82
CA LEU A 73 1.60 -4.59 1.60
C LEU A 73 1.53 -6.10 1.82
N GLU A 74 1.56 -6.89 0.74
CA GLU A 74 1.66 -8.35 0.86
C GLU A 74 3.13 -8.77 1.04
N ASN A 75 3.37 -9.70 1.96
CA ASN A 75 4.70 -10.26 2.20
C ASN A 75 5.08 -11.26 1.11
N VAL A 76 6.36 -11.26 0.73
CA VAL A 76 6.91 -12.35 -0.07
C VAL A 76 7.20 -13.55 0.83
N SER A 77 6.86 -14.76 0.39
CA SER A 77 7.18 -15.97 1.14
C SER A 77 8.69 -16.19 1.22
N LYS A 78 9.14 -16.86 2.29
CA LYS A 78 10.55 -17.20 2.50
C LYS A 78 11.10 -18.05 1.35
N GLU A 79 10.28 -18.94 0.81
CA GLU A 79 10.64 -19.79 -0.32
C GLU A 79 10.92 -18.96 -1.58
N THR A 80 10.03 -18.01 -1.90
CA THR A 80 10.25 -17.09 -3.03
C THR A 80 11.49 -16.24 -2.82
N GLU A 81 11.66 -15.66 -1.62
CA GLU A 81 12.84 -14.83 -1.29
C GLU A 81 14.15 -15.62 -1.52
N MET A 82 14.21 -16.87 -1.05
CA MET A 82 15.38 -17.73 -1.24
C MET A 82 15.61 -18.13 -2.70
N GLN A 83 14.56 -18.43 -3.46
CA GLN A 83 14.67 -18.88 -4.86
C GLN A 83 15.02 -17.74 -5.81
N LEU A 84 14.32 -16.62 -5.71
CA LEU A 84 14.55 -15.45 -6.56
C LEU A 84 15.81 -14.70 -6.14
N GLY A 85 16.11 -14.61 -4.84
CA GLY A 85 17.35 -13.99 -4.36
C GLY A 85 18.62 -14.65 -4.91
N LYS A 86 18.57 -15.95 -5.26
CA LYS A 86 19.68 -16.68 -5.89
C LYS A 86 19.73 -16.52 -7.41
N SER A 87 18.56 -16.44 -8.07
CA SER A 87 18.45 -16.50 -9.52
C SER A 87 18.31 -15.14 -10.20
N LYS A 88 17.86 -14.11 -9.46
CA LYS A 88 17.59 -12.77 -9.96
C LYS A 88 17.80 -11.74 -8.85
N SER A 89 18.97 -11.15 -8.74
CA SER A 89 19.31 -10.23 -7.64
C SER A 89 18.51 -8.92 -7.60
N ASP A 90 17.97 -8.49 -8.75
CA ASP A 90 17.24 -7.24 -8.95
C ASP A 90 15.71 -7.39 -8.85
N TRP A 91 15.18 -8.57 -8.47
CA TRP A 91 13.75 -8.78 -8.33
C TRP A 91 13.16 -7.89 -7.23
N ARG A 92 11.91 -7.45 -7.39
CA ARG A 92 11.30 -6.39 -6.55
C ARG A 92 10.00 -6.83 -5.88
N TRP A 93 9.17 -7.52 -6.66
CA TRP A 93 7.85 -7.97 -6.28
C TRP A 93 7.45 -9.18 -7.14
N GLN A 94 6.38 -9.87 -6.74
CA GLN A 94 5.75 -10.93 -7.51
C GLN A 94 4.23 -10.76 -7.53
N LEU A 95 3.59 -11.08 -8.65
CA LEU A 95 2.13 -11.23 -8.71
C LEU A 95 1.77 -12.62 -8.16
N THR A 96 0.89 -12.68 -7.17
CA THR A 96 0.43 -13.93 -6.56
C THR A 96 -0.81 -14.49 -7.29
N PRO A 97 -1.17 -15.77 -7.06
CA PRO A 97 -2.39 -16.35 -7.64
C PRO A 97 -3.69 -15.62 -7.25
N SER A 98 -3.69 -14.87 -6.14
CA SER A 98 -4.85 -14.07 -5.73
C SER A 98 -4.97 -12.74 -6.49
N GLY A 99 -4.06 -12.45 -7.42
CA GLY A 99 -4.01 -11.20 -8.17
C GLY A 99 -3.42 -10.02 -7.37
N ARG A 100 -2.77 -10.28 -6.24
CA ARG A 100 -2.12 -9.28 -5.39
C ARG A 100 -0.61 -9.29 -5.63
N PHE A 101 0.04 -8.15 -5.44
CA PHE A 101 1.49 -8.04 -5.52
C PHE A 101 2.10 -8.16 -4.13
N ALA A 102 2.99 -9.14 -3.98
CA ALA A 102 3.85 -9.28 -2.81
C ALA A 102 5.20 -8.60 -3.06
N HIS A 103 5.65 -7.81 -2.09
CA HIS A 103 6.85 -6.98 -2.19
C HIS A 103 7.94 -7.48 -1.27
N ARG A 104 9.18 -7.56 -1.78
CA ARG A 104 10.32 -7.87 -0.91
C ARG A 104 10.57 -6.66 -0.01
N LYS A 105 10.90 -6.90 1.27
CA LYS A 105 11.18 -5.82 2.24
C LYS A 105 12.24 -4.84 1.73
N ALA A 106 13.35 -5.36 1.19
CA ALA A 106 14.44 -4.53 0.69
C ALA A 106 14.02 -3.56 -0.42
N TYR A 107 13.02 -3.93 -1.25
CA TYR A 107 12.50 -3.05 -2.29
C TYR A 107 11.65 -1.92 -1.70
N VAL A 108 10.82 -2.22 -0.70
CA VAL A 108 10.03 -1.20 0.01
C VAL A 108 10.94 -0.18 0.70
N GLU A 109 12.01 -0.65 1.36
CA GLU A 109 13.03 0.20 2.00
C GLU A 109 13.77 1.07 0.98
N GLU A 110 14.10 0.50 -0.18
CA GLU A 110 14.73 1.22 -1.29
C GLU A 110 13.81 2.32 -1.84
N MET A 111 12.53 2.02 -2.10
CA MET A 111 11.56 3.02 -2.57
C MET A 111 11.39 4.15 -1.57
N ALA A 112 11.31 3.85 -0.27
CA ALA A 112 11.26 4.88 0.77
C ALA A 112 12.47 5.82 0.67
N LYS A 113 13.67 5.24 0.63
CA LYS A 113 14.92 6.00 0.55
C LYS A 113 15.01 6.84 -0.73
N GLN A 114 14.71 6.25 -1.89
CA GLN A 114 14.78 6.94 -3.19
C GLN A 114 13.85 8.15 -3.25
N HIS A 115 12.66 8.06 -2.64
CA HIS A 115 11.67 9.14 -2.62
C HIS A 115 11.79 10.04 -1.38
N SER A 116 12.93 10.04 -0.69
CA SER A 116 13.16 10.90 0.49
C SER A 116 12.08 10.76 1.57
N LEU A 117 11.55 9.54 1.72
CA LEU A 117 10.68 9.11 2.80
C LEU A 117 11.50 8.30 3.81
N ARG A 118 11.12 8.38 5.09
CA ARG A 118 11.79 7.64 6.16
C ARG A 118 10.82 6.63 6.75
N ILE A 119 11.22 5.36 6.76
CA ILE A 119 10.49 4.32 7.48
C ILE A 119 10.71 4.55 8.97
N VAL A 120 9.63 4.87 9.68
CA VAL A 120 9.63 5.05 11.13
C VAL A 120 9.19 3.80 11.88
N HIS A 121 8.46 2.93 11.20
CA HIS A 121 7.94 1.67 11.72
C HIS A 121 7.75 0.69 10.56
N TYR A 122 8.09 -0.57 10.79
CA TYR A 122 7.85 -1.68 9.87
C TYR A 122 7.62 -2.92 10.74
N GLU A 123 6.54 -3.64 10.45
CA GLU A 123 6.18 -4.87 11.14
C GLU A 123 5.74 -5.89 10.10
N GLU A 124 6.26 -7.11 10.21
CA GLU A 124 5.79 -8.23 9.41
C GLU A 124 4.61 -8.87 10.14
N LEU A 125 3.43 -8.81 9.53
CA LEU A 125 2.24 -9.45 10.07
C LEU A 125 2.15 -10.89 9.54
N ILE A 126 2.22 -11.87 10.44
CA ILE A 126 2.12 -13.30 10.16
C ILE A 126 0.83 -13.84 10.79
N ASP A 127 0.04 -14.59 10.03
CA ASP A 127 -1.21 -15.23 10.49
C ASP A 127 -2.18 -14.24 11.17
N PHE A 128 -2.24 -13.00 10.65
CA PHE A 128 -2.96 -11.89 11.28
C PHE A 128 -4.42 -11.76 10.82
N ARG A 129 -4.80 -12.38 9.69
CA ARG A 129 -6.16 -12.31 9.16
C ARG A 129 -7.00 -13.38 9.82
N PHE A 130 -8.18 -13.01 10.29
CA PHE A 130 -9.19 -13.96 10.76
C PHE A 130 -10.45 -13.75 9.93
N GLU A 131 -10.89 -14.79 9.22
CA GLU A 131 -12.18 -14.81 8.55
C GLU A 131 -13.14 -15.70 9.34
N ASN A 132 -14.24 -15.12 9.82
CA ASN A 132 -15.23 -15.83 10.65
C ASN A 132 -14.61 -16.51 11.90
N GLY A 133 -13.57 -15.92 12.50
CA GLY A 133 -12.88 -16.48 13.66
C GLY A 133 -11.88 -17.58 13.34
N ILE A 134 -11.64 -17.88 12.06
CA ILE A 134 -10.63 -18.84 11.61
C ILE A 134 -9.45 -18.05 11.03
N GLY A 135 -8.24 -18.35 11.47
CA GLY A 135 -7.02 -17.77 10.90
C GLY A 135 -6.97 -18.03 9.38
N ALA A 136 -7.01 -16.96 8.61
CA ALA A 136 -6.74 -16.94 7.18
C ALA A 136 -5.32 -16.39 6.98
N ARG A 137 -4.60 -16.94 6.00
CA ARG A 137 -3.25 -16.48 5.68
C ARG A 137 -3.23 -15.04 5.17
#